data_AF-A0A9W6LTI6-F1
#
_entry.id   AF-A0A9W6LTI6-F1
#
_cell.length_a   1.000
_cell.length_b   1.000
_cell.length_c   1.000
_cell.angle_alpha   90.00
_cell.angle_beta   90.00
_cell.angle_gamma   90.00
#
_symmetry.space_group_name_H-M   'P 1'
#
loop_
_entity.id
_entity.type
_entity.pdbx_description
1 polymer ?
#
loop_
_entity_poly.entity_id
_entity_poly.type
_entity_poly.pdbx_seq_one_letter_code
_entity_poly.pdbx_strand_id
1 'polypeptide(L)'
;MTDSSTPATPRLGIFWFVEHPRGHIHLISASCPLDQAEHYGDNMTFSPGHWELWEQWKKDVKASPALRAIVNLFEYEAWPRGRIVFNEPRDRFILYADRKLLTPHFISQIQVRFNLPADRLETSTDDHYRSTESPCIAREGGA
;
A
#
# COMPACT_ATOMS: atom_id res chain seq x y z
N MET A 1 -19.72 -25.46 -15.13
CA MET A 1 -19.32 -25.38 -13.72
C MET A 1 -18.79 -23.99 -13.49
N THR A 2 -19.66 -23.06 -13.09
CA THR A 2 -19.25 -21.69 -12.76
C THR A 2 -18.73 -21.71 -11.33
N ASP A 3 -17.42 -21.49 -11.19
CA ASP A 3 -16.78 -21.25 -9.90
C ASP A 3 -17.35 -19.95 -9.33
N SER A 4 -18.28 -20.08 -8.39
CA SER A 4 -18.80 -18.96 -7.60
C SER A 4 -17.78 -18.62 -6.53
N SER A 5 -16.65 -18.06 -6.94
CA SER A 5 -15.71 -17.40 -6.04
C SER A 5 -16.39 -16.11 -5.55
N THR A 6 -16.76 -16.05 -4.28
CA THR A 6 -17.17 -14.78 -3.65
C THR A 6 -16.10 -13.74 -3.93
N PRO A 7 -16.45 -12.53 -4.42
CA PRO A 7 -15.47 -11.48 -4.64
C PRO A 7 -14.72 -11.23 -3.34
N ALA A 8 -13.38 -11.26 -3.38
CA ALA A 8 -12.58 -10.98 -2.20
C ALA A 8 -12.89 -9.56 -1.69
N THR A 9 -13.17 -9.42 -0.40
CA THR A 9 -13.53 -8.12 0.19
C THR A 9 -12.41 -7.11 -0.05
N PRO A 10 -12.72 -5.90 -0.59
CA PRO A 10 -11.76 -4.82 -0.70
C PRO A 10 -11.15 -4.45 0.65
N ARG A 11 -9.91 -3.99 0.65
CA ARG A 11 -9.15 -3.70 1.87
C ARG A 11 -8.64 -2.27 1.85
N LEU A 12 -8.74 -1.60 2.99
CA LEU A 12 -8.16 -0.28 3.21
C LEU A 12 -6.88 -0.43 4.03
N GLY A 13 -5.92 0.45 3.81
CA GLY A 13 -4.64 0.30 4.48
C GLY A 13 -3.56 1.24 4.00
N ILE A 14 -2.38 0.98 4.53
CA ILE A 14 -1.16 1.71 4.24
C ILE A 14 -0.10 0.75 3.72
N PHE A 15 0.78 1.27 2.87
CA PHE A 15 1.78 0.46 2.19
C PHE A 15 3.04 1.25 1.86
N TRP A 16 4.09 0.50 1.56
CA TRP A 16 5.37 0.98 1.05
C TRP A 16 5.87 0.05 -0.06
N PHE A 17 6.59 0.62 -1.03
CA PHE A 17 7.43 -0.14 -1.96
C PHE A 17 8.89 0.09 -1.62
N VAL A 18 9.56 -0.97 -1.16
CA VAL A 18 10.95 -0.91 -0.69
C VAL A 18 11.82 -1.78 -1.57
N GLU A 19 12.86 -1.21 -2.16
CA GLU A 19 13.86 -2.03 -2.85
C GLU A 19 14.88 -2.55 -1.85
N HIS A 20 14.97 -3.87 -1.72
CA HIS A 20 16.02 -4.50 -0.94
C HIS A 20 17.37 -4.36 -1.67
N PRO A 21 18.51 -4.22 -0.98
CA PRO A 21 19.84 -4.12 -1.59
C PRO A 21 20.25 -5.25 -2.57
N ARG A 22 19.44 -6.31 -2.66
CA ARG A 22 19.61 -7.41 -3.63
C ARG A 22 18.83 -7.19 -4.94
N GLY A 23 18.23 -6.01 -5.12
CA GLY A 23 17.52 -5.59 -6.33
C GLY A 23 16.05 -6.03 -6.42
N HIS A 24 15.46 -6.53 -5.33
CA HIS A 24 14.05 -6.94 -5.30
C HIS A 24 13.18 -5.88 -4.64
N ILE A 25 12.09 -5.49 -5.30
CA ILE A 25 11.09 -4.58 -4.73
C ILE A 25 10.09 -5.38 -3.89
N HIS A 26 9.91 -4.94 -2.65
CA HIS A 26 8.96 -5.50 -1.70
C HIS A 26 7.79 -4.55 -1.48
N LEU A 27 6.57 -5.05 -1.70
CA LEU A 27 5.35 -4.42 -1.24
C LEU A 27 5.04 -4.88 0.19
N ILE A 28 5.31 -4.01 1.17
CA ILE A 28 4.91 -4.20 2.57
C ILE A 28 3.67 -3.35 2.86
N SER A 29 2.77 -3.89 3.68
CA SER A 29 1.45 -3.30 3.88
C SER A 29 0.80 -3.77 5.17
N ALA A 30 -0.04 -2.93 5.77
CA ALA A 30 -1.08 -3.36 6.70
C ALA A 30 -2.44 -2.87 6.23
N SER A 31 -3.47 -3.63 6.55
CA SER A 31 -4.82 -3.36 6.08
C SER A 31 -5.88 -4.00 6.96
N CYS A 32 -7.08 -3.44 6.91
CA CYS A 32 -8.31 -4.10 7.34
C CYS A 32 -9.25 -4.32 6.13
N PRO A 33 -10.14 -5.32 6.18
CA PRO A 33 -11.30 -5.36 5.29
C PRO A 33 -12.12 -4.06 5.35
N LEU A 34 -12.77 -3.69 4.24
CA LEU A 34 -13.61 -2.48 4.18
C LEU A 34 -14.72 -2.47 5.25
N ASP A 35 -15.32 -3.62 5.57
CA ASP A 35 -16.37 -3.76 6.60
C ASP A 35 -15.84 -3.62 8.05
N GLN A 36 -14.53 -3.53 8.23
CA GLN A 36 -13.85 -3.29 9.50
C GLN A 36 -13.10 -1.95 9.51
N ALA A 37 -13.26 -1.13 8.47
CA ALA A 37 -12.64 0.18 8.41
C ALA A 37 -13.37 1.18 9.32
N GLU A 38 -12.63 2.18 9.78
CA GLU A 38 -13.14 3.23 10.66
C GLU A 38 -13.55 4.45 9.84
N HIS A 39 -14.62 5.14 10.26
CA HIS A 39 -15.02 6.39 9.64
C HIS A 39 -14.08 7.54 10.01
N TYR A 40 -13.82 8.39 9.03
CA TYR A 40 -13.07 9.63 9.13
C TYR A 40 -13.67 10.67 8.17
N GLY A 41 -14.63 11.46 8.69
CA GLY A 41 -15.46 12.32 7.85
C GLY A 41 -16.26 11.49 6.84
N ASP A 42 -16.22 11.87 5.57
CA ASP A 42 -16.89 11.16 4.46
C ASP A 42 -16.14 9.90 3.98
N ASN A 43 -15.00 9.57 4.59
CA ASN A 43 -14.17 8.45 4.17
C ASN A 43 -14.14 7.35 5.24
N MET A 44 -14.04 6.11 4.82
CA MET A 44 -13.54 5.01 5.65
C MET A 44 -12.02 4.88 5.49
N THR A 45 -11.33 4.51 6.56
CA THR A 45 -9.87 4.39 6.59
C THR A 45 -9.40 3.26 7.49
N PHE A 46 -8.16 2.83 7.27
CA PHE A 46 -7.41 1.99 8.21
C PHE A 46 -6.76 2.87 9.27
N SER A 47 -7.20 2.76 10.51
CA SER A 47 -6.85 3.70 11.59
C SER A 47 -5.35 3.92 11.82
N PRO A 48 -4.49 2.87 11.85
CA PRO A 48 -3.07 3.07 12.12
C PRO A 48 -2.36 3.99 11.11
N GLY A 49 -1.50 4.85 11.64
CA GLY A 49 -0.59 5.69 10.86
C GLY A 49 0.69 4.96 10.45
N HIS A 50 1.41 5.55 9.48
CA HIS A 50 2.64 4.98 8.93
C HIS A 50 3.75 4.90 9.98
N TRP A 51 3.94 5.95 10.77
CA TRP A 51 4.99 6.00 11.79
C TRP A 51 4.71 5.00 12.93
N GLU A 52 3.49 5.02 13.47
CA GLU A 52 3.10 4.16 14.59
C GLU A 52 3.27 2.68 14.23
N LEU A 53 2.83 2.29 13.04
CA LEU A 53 2.91 0.92 12.57
C LEU A 53 4.37 0.50 12.30
N TRP A 54 5.18 1.38 11.72
CA TRP A 54 6.59 1.10 11.46
C TRP A 54 7.36 0.87 12.76
N GLU A 55 7.15 1.73 13.77
CA GLU A 55 7.75 1.59 15.09
C GLU A 55 7.26 0.34 15.83
N GLN A 56 5.99 -0.04 15.63
CA GLN A 56 5.46 -1.29 16.13
C GLN A 56 6.14 -2.50 15.47
N TRP A 57 6.35 -2.48 14.16
CA TRP A 57 7.04 -3.57 13.43
C TRP A 57 8.52 -3.71 13.80
N LYS A 58 9.22 -2.60 14.11
CA LYS A 58 10.59 -2.67 14.64
C LYS A 58 10.66 -3.49 15.93
N LYS A 59 9.65 -3.35 16.79
CA LYS A 59 9.58 -3.95 18.14
C LYS A 59 8.93 -5.34 18.15
N ASP A 60 8.14 -5.68 17.14
CA ASP A 60 7.40 -6.94 17.09
C ASP A 60 8.30 -8.13 16.77
N VAL A 61 8.56 -8.97 17.78
CA VAL A 61 9.36 -10.19 17.65
C VAL A 61 8.68 -11.26 16.78
N LYS A 62 7.38 -11.15 16.54
CA LYS A 62 6.62 -12.06 15.68
C LYS A 62 6.57 -11.60 14.22
N ALA A 63 6.99 -10.37 13.93
CA ALA A 63 7.09 -9.89 12.56
C ALA A 63 8.08 -10.75 11.76
N SER A 64 7.77 -10.97 10.47
CA SER A 64 8.62 -11.80 9.63
C SER A 64 10.05 -11.26 9.57
N PRO A 65 11.09 -12.13 9.47
CA PRO A 65 12.48 -11.68 9.37
C PRO A 65 12.72 -10.66 8.24
N ALA A 66 12.04 -10.83 7.09
CA ALA A 66 12.15 -9.91 5.96
C ALA A 66 11.57 -8.52 6.29
N LEU A 67 10.38 -8.47 6.89
CA LEU A 67 9.79 -7.20 7.33
C LEU A 67 10.69 -6.52 8.37
N ARG A 68 11.17 -7.28 9.36
CA ARG A 68 12.10 -6.78 10.39
C ARG A 68 13.40 -6.24 9.78
N ALA A 69 13.97 -6.92 8.79
CA ALA A 69 15.16 -6.44 8.11
C ALA A 69 14.92 -5.08 7.42
N ILE A 70 13.78 -4.93 6.74
CA ILE A 70 13.40 -3.67 6.08
C ILE A 70 13.21 -2.53 7.09
N VAL A 71 12.39 -2.74 8.12
CA VAL A 71 12.03 -1.65 9.05
C VAL A 71 13.19 -1.23 9.96
N ASN A 72 14.21 -2.08 10.12
CA ASN A 72 15.44 -1.72 10.84
C ASN A 72 16.52 -1.10 9.95
N LEU A 73 16.44 -1.29 8.62
CA LEU A 73 17.41 -0.75 7.67
C LEU A 73 17.07 0.68 7.23
N PHE A 74 15.79 1.03 7.20
CA PHE A 74 15.32 2.31 6.68
C PHE A 74 14.39 3.03 7.65
N GLU A 75 14.33 4.35 7.49
CA GLU A 75 13.28 5.17 8.10
C GLU A 75 11.95 4.98 7.35
N TYR A 76 10.84 5.13 8.07
CA TYR A 76 9.50 4.88 7.55
C TYR A 76 9.12 5.80 6.36
N GLU A 77 9.80 6.94 6.23
CA GLU A 77 9.60 7.91 5.16
C GLU A 77 10.58 7.78 3.98
N ALA A 78 11.63 6.97 4.13
CA ALA A 78 12.72 6.87 3.16
C ALA A 78 12.23 6.35 1.81
N TRP A 79 11.28 5.41 1.82
CA TRP A 79 10.72 4.76 0.64
C TRP A 79 9.33 5.27 0.28
N PRO A 80 8.95 5.24 -1.02
CA PRO A 80 7.63 5.66 -1.46
C PRO A 80 6.53 4.86 -0.75
N ARG A 81 5.52 5.58 -0.30
CA ARG A 81 4.43 5.03 0.52
C ARG A 81 3.08 5.62 0.11
N GLY A 82 2.02 5.07 0.66
CA GLY A 82 0.68 5.58 0.44
C GLY A 82 -0.36 4.99 1.37
N ARG A 83 -1.60 5.43 1.14
CA ARG A 83 -2.80 5.05 1.89
C ARG A 83 -3.97 4.90 0.93
N ILE A 84 -4.81 3.91 1.19
CA ILE A 84 -6.08 3.71 0.53
C ILE A 84 -7.19 4.06 1.51
N VAL A 85 -8.09 4.93 1.07
CA VAL A 85 -9.34 5.24 1.77
C VAL A 85 -10.52 4.90 0.87
N PHE A 86 -11.72 4.82 1.45
CA PHE A 86 -12.95 4.67 0.68
C PHE A 86 -13.86 5.85 0.94
N ASN A 87 -14.19 6.61 -0.09
CA ASN A 87 -15.17 7.69 0.01
C ASN A 87 -16.57 7.09 -0.15
N GLU A 88 -17.32 7.04 0.95
CA GLU A 88 -18.63 6.40 0.97
C GLU A 88 -19.66 7.14 0.10
N PRO A 89 -19.77 8.49 0.16
CA PRO A 89 -20.75 9.20 -0.67
C PRO A 89 -20.53 9.03 -2.17
N ARG A 90 -19.28 8.88 -2.62
CA ARG A 90 -18.93 8.69 -4.04
C ARG A 90 -18.86 7.24 -4.47
N ASP A 91 -18.87 6.30 -3.53
CA ASP A 91 -18.59 4.88 -3.79
C ASP A 91 -17.26 4.67 -4.54
N ARG A 92 -16.20 5.33 -4.07
CA ARG A 92 -14.86 5.31 -4.70
C ARG A 92 -13.75 5.02 -3.71
N PHE A 93 -12.80 4.19 -4.14
CA PHE A 93 -11.51 4.04 -3.46
C PHE A 93 -10.59 5.17 -3.93
N ILE A 94 -9.90 5.81 -2.98
CA ILE A 94 -8.92 6.84 -3.29
C ILE A 94 -7.56 6.35 -2.81
N LEU A 95 -6.65 6.18 -3.76
CA LEU A 95 -5.25 5.86 -3.55
C LEU A 95 -4.44 7.16 -3.46
N TYR A 96 -4.07 7.53 -2.24
CA TYR A 96 -3.10 8.59 -1.99
C TYR A 96 -1.71 7.99 -1.91
N ALA A 97 -0.78 8.43 -2.78
CA ALA A 97 0.56 7.86 -2.80
C ALA A 97 1.63 8.88 -3.21
N ASP A 98 2.89 8.54 -2.91
CA ASP A 98 4.03 9.17 -3.56
C ASP A 98 3.85 9.09 -5.09
N ARG A 99 4.12 10.21 -5.78
CA ARG A 99 4.05 10.31 -7.25
C ARG A 99 4.83 9.20 -7.98
N LYS A 100 5.92 8.70 -7.38
CA LYS A 100 6.75 7.62 -7.93
C LYS A 100 5.97 6.31 -8.10
N LEU A 101 4.88 6.14 -7.36
CA LEU A 101 4.03 4.95 -7.36
C LEU A 101 2.78 5.10 -8.24
N LEU A 102 2.53 6.28 -8.80
CA LEU A 102 1.38 6.53 -9.68
C LEU A 102 1.67 6.10 -11.12
N THR A 103 2.16 4.87 -11.28
CA THR A 103 2.40 4.23 -12.57
C THR A 103 1.55 2.96 -12.68
N PRO A 104 1.15 2.53 -13.89
CA PRO A 104 0.35 1.31 -14.06
C PRO A 104 0.96 0.07 -13.40
N HIS A 105 2.29 -0.04 -13.39
CA HIS A 105 3.01 -1.15 -12.77
C HIS A 105 2.71 -1.23 -11.27
N PHE A 106 2.94 -0.17 -10.50
CA PHE A 106 2.71 -0.18 -9.06
C PHE A 106 1.23 -0.18 -8.69
N ILE A 107 0.39 0.56 -9.44
CA ILE A 107 -1.05 0.60 -9.21
C ILE A 107 -1.65 -0.81 -9.32
N SER A 108 -1.27 -1.59 -10.34
CA SER A 108 -1.78 -2.96 -10.49
C SER A 108 -1.37 -3.88 -9.33
N GLN A 109 -0.14 -3.74 -8.82
CA GLN A 109 0.31 -4.49 -7.64
C GLN A 109 -0.45 -4.10 -6.37
N ILE A 110 -0.76 -2.81 -6.20
CA ILE A 110 -1.60 -2.32 -5.09
C ILE A 110 -3.02 -2.88 -5.21
N GLN A 111 -3.62 -2.82 -6.41
CA GLN A 111 -4.96 -3.34 -6.65
C GLN A 111 -5.08 -4.82 -6.28
N VAL A 112 -4.12 -5.64 -6.73
CA VAL A 112 -4.08 -7.07 -6.39
C VAL A 112 -3.88 -7.27 -4.90
N ARG A 113 -2.97 -6.53 -4.25
CA ARG A 113 -2.68 -6.70 -2.81
C ARG A 113 -3.88 -6.33 -1.92
N PHE A 114 -4.67 -5.34 -2.32
CA PHE A 114 -5.76 -4.78 -1.52
C PHE A 114 -7.16 -5.15 -2.04
N ASN A 115 -7.27 -6.03 -3.03
CA ASN A 115 -8.52 -6.43 -3.68
C ASN A 115 -9.33 -5.21 -4.18
N LEU A 116 -8.66 -4.24 -4.80
CA LEU A 116 -9.31 -3.00 -5.23
C LEU A 116 -9.92 -3.16 -6.64
N PRO A 117 -11.22 -2.89 -6.82
CA PRO A 117 -11.85 -2.88 -8.13
C PRO A 117 -11.35 -1.70 -8.96
N ALA A 118 -10.86 -1.97 -10.18
CA ALA A 118 -10.21 -0.98 -11.03
C ALA A 118 -11.14 0.14 -11.51
N ASP A 119 -12.42 -0.16 -11.71
CA ASP A 119 -13.47 0.76 -12.14
C ASP A 119 -13.91 1.74 -11.03
N ARG A 120 -13.52 1.49 -9.78
CA ARG A 120 -13.85 2.35 -8.63
C ARG A 120 -12.62 2.95 -7.96
N LEU A 121 -11.43 2.83 -8.56
CA LEU A 121 -10.18 3.34 -8.01
C LEU A 121 -9.78 4.67 -8.65
N GLU A 122 -9.65 5.70 -7.82
CA GLU A 122 -9.07 6.99 -8.17
C GLU A 122 -7.69 7.13 -7.54
N THR A 123 -6.77 7.82 -8.22
CA THR A 123 -5.41 8.07 -7.71
C THR A 123 -5.20 9.56 -7.47
N SER A 124 -4.56 9.88 -6.35
CA SER A 124 -4.16 11.24 -6.00
C SER A 124 -2.74 11.26 -5.46
N THR A 125 -2.00 12.32 -5.77
CA THR A 125 -0.74 12.60 -5.07
C THR A 125 -1.01 13.18 -3.68
N ASP A 126 -0.10 12.94 -2.75
CA ASP A 126 -0.09 13.59 -1.44
C ASP A 126 1.35 13.99 -1.10
N ASP A 127 1.56 15.28 -0.80
CA ASP A 127 2.89 15.81 -0.49
C ASP A 127 3.46 15.23 0.83
N HIS A 128 2.59 14.73 1.70
CA HIS A 128 2.99 14.02 2.91
C HIS A 128 3.66 12.66 2.63
N TYR A 129 3.51 12.10 1.42
CA TYR A 129 4.08 10.79 1.06
C TYR A 129 5.38 10.85 0.25
N ARG A 130 5.92 12.05 0.00
CA ARG A 130 7.19 12.19 -0.72
C ARG A 130 8.31 11.46 0.01
N SER A 131 9.10 10.69 -0.74
CA SER A 131 10.26 9.95 -0.25
C SER A 131 11.57 10.41 -0.93
N THR A 132 12.71 10.01 -0.37
CA THR A 132 14.03 10.20 -1.00
C THR A 132 14.34 9.06 -1.97
N GLU A 133 14.11 7.82 -1.55
CA GLU A 133 14.41 6.63 -2.34
C GLU A 133 13.41 6.41 -3.47
N SER A 134 13.81 5.68 -4.50
CA SER A 134 12.95 5.32 -5.64
C SER A 134 13.14 3.86 -6.01
N PRO A 135 12.07 3.05 -6.11
CA PRO A 135 12.17 1.66 -6.52
C PRO A 135 12.56 1.58 -8.00
N CYS A 136 13.64 0.85 -8.29
CA CYS A 136 14.13 0.61 -9.63
C CYS A 136 13.28 -0.48 -10.32
N ILE A 137 12.38 -0.07 -11.22
CA ILE A 137 11.75 -1.02 -12.14
C ILE A 137 12.83 -1.40 -13.17
N ALA A 138 13.41 -2.59 -13.02
CA ALA A 138 14.28 -3.15 -14.05
C ALA A 138 13.50 -3.14 -15.37
N ARG A 139 14.05 -2.48 -16.39
CA ARG A 139 13.47 -2.50 -17.74
C ARG A 139 13.49 -3.97 -18.17
N GLU A 140 12.32 -4.57 -18.36
CA GLU A 140 12.26 -5.85 -19.05
C GLU A 140 12.99 -5.67 -20.38
N GLY A 141 14.05 -6.46 -20.56
CA GLY A 141 14.88 -6.41 -21.75
C GLY A 141 13.99 -6.66 -22.96
N GLY A 142 13.93 -5.67 -23.86
CA GLY A 142 13.36 -5.87 -25.17
C GLY A 142 14.12 -7.00 -25.87
N ALA A 143 13.39 -8.04 -26.22
CA ALA A 143 13.77 -9.04 -27.20
C ALA A 143 12.65 -9.06 -28.26
#